data_AF-A0A0F4RHB4-F1
#
_entry.id   AF-A0A0F4RHB4-F1
#
_cell.length_a   1.000
_cell.length_b   1.000
_cell.length_c   1.000
_cell.angle_alpha   90.00
_cell.angle_beta   90.00
_cell.angle_gamma   90.00
#
_symmetry.space_group_name_H-M   'P 1'
#
loop_
_entity.id
_entity.type
_entity.pdbx_description
1 polymer ?
#
loop_
_entity_poly.entity_id
_entity_poly.type
_entity_poly.pdbx_seq_one_letter_code
_entity_poly.pdbx_strand_id
1 'polypeptide(L)'
;MLISRTLARKRIAAGERPSRRAAWLPVLADIVLTGLVLAFAVYPPALTFIYVMQFSLLWTILFLMLVIYLPAQIIIIISSMWATKSRWEEEDTK
;
A
#
# COMPACT_ATOMS: atom_id res chain seq x y z
N MET A 1 2.21 -2.41 -3.60
CA MET A 1 1.74 -2.03 -4.94
C MET A 1 2.60 -2.61 -6.06
N LEU A 2 3.94 -2.54 -6.00
CA LEU A 2 4.82 -3.06 -7.06
C LEU A 2 4.84 -4.59 -7.09
N ILE A 3 4.97 -5.22 -5.92
CA ILE A 3 5.12 -6.68 -5.81
C ILE A 3 3.78 -7.36 -6.02
N SER A 4 2.72 -6.88 -5.35
CA SER A 4 1.36 -7.39 -5.51
C SER A 4 0.84 -7.27 -6.95
N ARG A 5 1.03 -6.12 -7.62
CA ARG A 5 0.57 -5.91 -9.00
C ARG A 5 1.29 -6.82 -10.00
N THR A 6 2.62 -6.92 -9.91
CA THR A 6 3.42 -7.71 -10.86
C THR A 6 3.11 -9.20 -10.76
N LEU A 7 3.06 -9.74 -9.54
CA LEU A 7 2.69 -11.13 -9.28
C LEU A 7 1.25 -11.44 -9.67
N ALA A 8 0.30 -10.56 -9.35
CA ALA A 8 -1.10 -10.75 -9.73
C ALA A 8 -1.26 -10.79 -11.25
N ARG A 9 -0.65 -9.86 -11.99
CA ARG A 9 -0.72 -9.86 -13.48
C ARG A 9 -0.10 -11.11 -14.09
N LYS A 10 1.04 -11.57 -13.56
CA LYS A 10 1.70 -12.80 -14.03
C LYS A 10 0.79 -14.03 -13.82
N ARG A 11 0.17 -14.15 -12.65
CA ARG A 11 -0.72 -15.28 -12.32
C ARG A 11 -2.00 -15.29 -13.15
N ILE A 12 -2.60 -14.11 -13.36
CA ILE A 12 -3.78 -13.95 -14.22
C ILE A 12 -3.44 -14.36 -15.67
N ALA A 13 -2.29 -13.93 -16.20
CA ALA A 13 -1.86 -14.33 -17.54
C ALA A 13 -1.54 -15.83 -17.66
N ALA A 14 -1.15 -16.48 -16.56
CA ALA A 14 -0.91 -17.91 -16.51
C ALA A 14 -2.17 -18.75 -16.21
N GLY A 15 -3.32 -18.12 -15.92
CA GLY A 15 -4.54 -18.81 -15.48
C GLY A 15 -4.39 -19.51 -14.11
N GLU A 16 -3.35 -19.20 -13.35
CA GLU A 16 -3.06 -19.86 -12.08
C GLU A 16 -3.83 -19.21 -10.93
N ARG A 17 -4.51 -20.04 -10.12
CA ARG A 17 -5.20 -19.58 -8.92
C ARG A 17 -4.30 -19.68 -7.69
N PRO A 18 -3.79 -18.57 -7.13
CA PRO A 18 -2.96 -18.62 -5.94
C PRO A 18 -3.79 -18.99 -4.70
N SER A 19 -3.15 -19.71 -3.77
CA SER A 19 -3.68 -19.90 -2.43
C SER A 19 -3.84 -18.54 -1.72
N ARG A 20 -4.70 -18.48 -0.69
CA ARG A 20 -4.93 -17.25 0.08
C ARG A 20 -3.61 -16.64 0.59
N ARG A 21 -2.72 -17.47 1.14
CA ARG A 21 -1.40 -17.02 1.62
C ARG A 21 -0.55 -16.44 0.48
N ALA A 22 -0.51 -17.10 -0.68
CA ALA A 22 0.28 -16.65 -1.82
C ALA A 22 -0.24 -15.33 -2.44
N ALA A 23 -1.53 -15.04 -2.31
CA ALA A 23 -2.12 -13.78 -2.78
C ALA A 23 -1.86 -12.60 -1.81
N TRP A 24 -1.87 -12.85 -0.50
CA TRP A 24 -1.73 -11.81 0.54
C TRP A 24 -0.28 -11.56 0.98
N LEU A 25 0.64 -12.52 0.82
CA LEU A 25 2.05 -12.32 1.16
C LEU A 25 2.69 -11.12 0.42
N PRO A 26 2.45 -10.89 -0.89
CA PRO A 26 2.88 -9.68 -1.57
C PRO A 26 2.34 -8.38 -0.97
N VAL A 27 1.11 -8.40 -0.44
CA VAL A 27 0.49 -7.24 0.22
C VAL A 27 1.25 -6.90 1.49
N LEU A 28 1.57 -7.91 2.32
CA LEU A 28 2.38 -7.70 3.52
C LEU A 28 3.76 -7.14 3.19
N ALA A 29 4.43 -7.67 2.15
CA ALA A 29 5.72 -7.17 1.71
C ALA A 29 5.63 -5.69 1.26
N ASP A 30 4.59 -5.35 0.50
CA ASP A 30 4.34 -3.97 0.07
C ASP A 30 4.07 -3.02 1.26
N ILE A 31 3.33 -3.47 2.28
CA ILE A 31 3.06 -2.71 3.51
C ILE A 31 4.35 -2.47 4.28
N VAL A 32 5.15 -3.51 4.50
CA VAL A 32 6.43 -3.39 5.23
C VAL A 32 7.37 -2.44 4.52
N LEU A 33 7.55 -2.61 3.20
CA LEU A 33 8.43 -1.74 2.42
C LEU A 33 7.96 -0.28 2.46
N THR A 34 6.67 -0.06 2.32
CA THR A 34 6.08 1.29 2.41
C THR A 34 6.28 1.88 3.79
N GLY A 35 6.04 1.10 4.85
CA GLY A 35 6.25 1.52 6.23
C GLY A 35 7.70 1.94 6.49
N LEU A 36 8.68 1.18 5.98
CA LEU A 36 10.09 1.52 6.07
C LEU A 36 10.41 2.82 5.32
N VAL A 37 9.92 2.99 4.09
CA VAL A 37 10.13 4.23 3.32
C VAL A 37 9.51 5.43 4.05
N LEU A 38 8.27 5.32 4.52
CA LEU A 38 7.61 6.39 5.25
C LEU A 38 8.33 6.72 6.56
N ALA A 39 8.76 5.71 7.32
CA ALA A 39 9.43 5.90 8.61
C ALA A 39 10.84 6.49 8.49
N PHE A 40 11.62 6.07 7.50
CA PHE A 40 13.03 6.47 7.39
C PHE A 40 13.28 7.61 6.40
N ALA A 41 12.55 7.66 5.29
CA ALA A 41 12.76 8.67 4.26
C ALA A 41 11.83 9.88 4.40
N VAL A 42 10.58 9.68 4.86
CA VAL A 42 9.56 10.74 4.85
C VAL A 42 9.35 11.37 6.23
N TYR A 43 9.33 10.55 7.28
CA TYR A 43 9.00 11.02 8.63
C TYR A 43 10.02 12.01 9.22
N PRO A 44 11.36 11.79 9.14
CA PRO A 44 12.32 12.76 9.67
C PRO A 44 12.25 14.16 9.03
N PRO A 45 12.20 14.32 7.69
CA PRO A 45 12.04 15.63 7.09
C PRO A 45 10.65 16.24 7.35
N ALA A 46 9.59 15.42 7.42
CA ALA A 46 8.26 15.89 7.78
C ALA A 46 8.22 16.50 9.19
N LEU A 47 8.84 15.85 10.18
CA LEU A 47 8.97 16.40 11.54
C LEU A 47 9.80 17.68 11.55
N THR A 48 10.93 17.69 10.85
CA THR A 48 11.77 18.89 10.75
C THR A 48 10.97 20.07 10.21
N PHE A 49 10.18 19.85 9.16
CA PHE A 49 9.30 20.87 8.59
C PHE A 49 8.25 21.36 9.58
N ILE A 50 7.56 20.45 10.28
CA ILE A 50 6.57 20.77 11.34
C ILE A 50 7.20 21.67 12.41
N TYR A 51 8.40 21.33 12.87
CA TYR A 51 9.10 22.09 13.91
C TYR A 51 9.56 23.46 13.42
N VAL A 52 10.11 23.56 12.20
CA VAL A 52 10.55 24.85 11.63
C VAL A 52 9.36 25.79 11.42
N MET A 53 8.24 25.25 10.93
CA MET A 53 7.02 26.03 10.68
C MET A 53 6.18 26.28 11.93
N GLN A 54 6.59 25.74 13.08
CA GLN A 54 5.88 25.87 14.37
C GLN A 54 4.39 25.53 14.24
N PHE A 55 4.08 24.42 13.57
CA PHE A 55 2.69 24.01 13.36
C PHE A 55 1.97 23.80 14.71
N SER A 56 0.74 24.30 14.79
CA SER A 56 -0.15 23.93 15.89
C SER A 56 -0.49 22.43 15.82
N LEU A 57 -1.06 21.89 16.90
CA LEU A 57 -1.44 20.47 16.94
C LEU A 57 -2.36 20.08 15.77
N LEU A 58 -3.37 20.91 15.46
CA LEU A 58 -4.30 20.66 14.36
C LEU A 58 -3.56 20.55 13.02
N TRP A 59 -2.67 21.51 12.74
CA TRP A 59 -1.90 21.52 11.48
C TRP A 59 -0.91 20.36 11.40
N THR A 60 -0.31 19.97 12.52
CA THR A 60 0.54 18.78 12.61
C THR A 60 -0.23 17.51 12.24
N ILE A 61 -1.43 17.32 12.81
CA ILE A 61 -2.29 16.17 12.51
C ILE A 61 -2.66 16.14 11.03
N LEU A 62 -3.17 17.26 10.49
CA LEU A 62 -3.58 17.33 9.08
C LEU A 62 -2.41 17.08 8.13
N PHE A 63 -1.23 17.62 8.44
CA PHE A 63 -0.04 17.43 7.63
C PHE A 63 0.44 15.98 7.65
N LEU A 64 0.55 15.35 8.82
CA LEU A 64 0.94 13.94 8.91
C LEU A 64 -0.11 13.01 8.30
N MET A 65 -1.40 13.37 8.39
CA MET A 65 -2.46 12.63 7.71
C MET A 65 -2.27 12.68 6.19
N LEU A 66 -1.91 13.84 5.65
CA LEU A 66 -1.67 14.01 4.22
C LEU A 66 -0.39 13.30 3.75
N VAL A 67 0.72 13.44 4.48
CA VAL A 67 2.06 13.03 4.03
C VAL A 67 2.38 11.57 4.37
N ILE A 68 1.80 11.02 5.44
CA ILE A 68 2.07 9.64 5.88
C ILE A 68 0.84 8.76 5.71
N TYR A 69 -0.28 9.13 6.32
CA TYR A 69 -1.45 8.26 6.38
C TYR A 69 -2.06 8.03 4.99
N LEU A 70 -2.29 9.09 4.21
CA LEU A 70 -2.92 8.99 2.90
C LEU A 70 -2.09 8.12 1.92
N PRO A 71 -0.76 8.31 1.76
CA PRO A 71 0.05 7.42 0.93
C PRO A 71 0.04 5.96 1.40
N ALA A 72 0.12 5.73 2.71
CA ALA A 72 0.05 4.38 3.27
C ALA A 72 -1.28 3.71 2.91
N GLN A 73 -2.40 4.42 3.10
CA GLN A 73 -3.74 3.92 2.78
C GLN A 73 -3.90 3.60 1.30
N ILE A 74 -3.45 4.47 0.41
CA ILE A 74 -3.50 4.25 -1.05
C ILE A 74 -2.80 2.93 -1.40
N ILE A 75 -1.60 2.71 -0.85
CA ILE A 75 -0.82 1.50 -1.15
C ILE A 75 -1.51 0.24 -0.58
N ILE A 76 -2.01 0.30 0.64
CA ILE A 76 -2.74 -0.81 1.28
C ILE A 76 -3.96 -1.20 0.45
N ILE A 77 -4.79 -0.21 0.05
CA ILE A 77 -6.01 -0.42 -0.72
C ILE A 77 -5.67 -1.06 -2.07
N ILE A 78 -4.74 -0.47 -2.83
CA ILE A 78 -4.38 -0.98 -4.16
C ILE A 78 -3.79 -2.39 -4.05
N SER A 79 -2.91 -2.64 -3.09
CA SER A 79 -2.27 -3.95 -2.92
C SER A 79 -3.32 -5.02 -2.56
N SER A 80 -4.28 -4.67 -1.70
CA SER A 80 -5.39 -5.56 -1.31
C SER A 80 -6.32 -5.83 -2.50
N MET A 81 -6.63 -4.82 -3.31
CA MET A 81 -7.43 -4.97 -4.53
C MET A 81 -6.78 -5.96 -5.51
N TRP A 82 -5.46 -5.91 -5.70
CA TRP A 82 -4.74 -6.86 -6.57
C TRP A 82 -4.73 -8.28 -5.99
N ALA A 83 -4.59 -8.44 -4.68
CA ALA A 83 -4.67 -9.75 -4.04
C ALA A 83 -6.05 -10.39 -4.25
N THR A 84 -7.12 -9.61 -4.07
CA THR A 84 -8.50 -10.06 -4.33
C THR A 84 -8.69 -10.38 -5.81
N LYS A 85 -8.31 -9.47 -6.72
CA LYS A 85 -8.45 -9.65 -8.17
C LYS A 85 -7.71 -10.91 -8.67
N SER A 86 -6.52 -11.20 -8.14
CA SER A 86 -5.75 -12.39 -8.54
C SER A 86 -6.43 -13.73 -8.22
N ARG A 87 -7.51 -13.71 -7.42
CA ARG A 87 -8.27 -14.90 -7.03
C ARG A 87 -9.72 -14.89 -7.51
N TRP A 88 -10.16 -13.80 -8.15
CA TRP A 88 -11.52 -13.63 -8.65
C TRP A 88 -11.76 -14.55 -9.86
N GLU A 89 -12.89 -15.24 -9.88
CA GLU A 89 -13.37 -15.99 -11.06
C GLU A 89 -14.20 -15.02 -11.91
N GLU A 90 -13.92 -14.91 -13.20
CA GLU A 90 -14.94 -14.40 -14.12
C GLU A 90 -16.08 -15.41 -14.06
N GLU A 91 -17.20 -15.03 -13.45
CA GLU A 91 -18.44 -15.81 -13.57
C GLU A 91 -18.75 -15.81 -15.07
N ASP A 92 -18.49 -16.94 -15.74
CA ASP A 92 -19.05 -17.23 -17.04
C ASP A 92 -20.56 -17.07 -16.89
N THR A 93 -21.08 -15.94 -17.39
CA THR A 93 -22.49 -15.74 -17.73
C THR A 93 -22.90 -16.93 -18.59
N LYS A 94 -23.49 -17.93 -17.95
CA LYS A 94 -24.27 -18.98 -18.61
C LYS A 94 -25.60 -18.42 -19.09
#